data_AF-A0A6P5YIC4-F1
#
_entry.id   AF-A0A6P5YIC4-F1
#
_cell.length_a   1.000
_cell.length_b   1.000
_cell.length_c   1.000
_cell.angle_alpha   90.00
_cell.angle_beta   90.00
_cell.angle_gamma   90.00
#
_symmetry.space_group_name_H-M   'P 1'
#
loop_
_entity.id
_entity.type
_entity.pdbx_description
1 polymer ?
#
loop_
_entity_poly.entity_id
_entity_poly.type
_entity_poly.pdbx_seq_one_letter_code
_entity_poly.pdbx_strand_id
1 'polypeptide(L)'
;MIAGKQQLQQSQLFSLKGSILTLSILTLISFTYLSFKSLRPPLPLSPATPQLTLLPFTTTSTPPSPARIFASKKENNVGEGEDDNDEDDDLITDVYHSPKLFKLNFEEMERKFKIYIYPDGDPKTFYQTPRKLTGKYASEGYFFQNIRESRFRTENPHQAHLFFIPISCHKMRGKGTSYENMTIIVQDYVDSLIAKYPYWNRTLGADHFFVTCHDVGVRATEGVPFLVKNAIRVVCSPSYDVGFIPHKDIALPQVLQPFALPAGGNDIENRTSLGFWAGHRNSKIRVILARVWENDTELDISNNRISRATGHFVYQKRFYRTKFCICPGGSQVNSARIADSIHYGCVPVILSNYYDLPFNDILDWRKFAVVLRENDVYDLKKILKNISHDEFVSLHKNLVKIQKHFQWNSPPIKFDAFYMVIYELWLRHHVIKY
;
A
#
# COMPACT_ATOMS: atom_id res chain seq x y z
N MET A 1 -19.25 72.83 -18.31
CA MET A 1 -19.84 71.55 -17.87
C MET A 1 -18.76 70.47 -17.62
N ILE A 2 -17.77 70.69 -16.73
CA ILE A 2 -16.73 69.68 -16.42
C ILE A 2 -16.43 69.60 -14.90
N ALA A 3 -17.35 70.01 -14.03
CA ALA A 3 -17.17 69.91 -12.57
C ALA A 3 -17.94 68.74 -11.92
N GLY A 4 -18.87 68.09 -12.63
CA GLY A 4 -19.79 67.09 -12.04
C GLY A 4 -19.34 65.63 -12.09
N LYS A 5 -18.26 65.27 -12.83
CA LYS A 5 -17.84 63.87 -13.01
C LYS A 5 -16.76 63.38 -12.04
N GLN A 6 -15.94 64.26 -11.47
CA GLN A 6 -14.90 63.85 -10.51
C GLN A 6 -15.44 63.52 -9.12
N GLN A 7 -16.54 64.16 -8.70
CA GLN A 7 -17.09 63.96 -7.36
C GLN A 7 -17.81 62.61 -7.20
N LEU A 8 -18.43 62.09 -8.29
CA LEU A 8 -19.10 60.78 -8.26
C LEU A 8 -18.12 59.62 -8.13
N GLN A 9 -16.98 59.68 -8.83
CA GLN A 9 -16.00 58.59 -8.89
C GLN A 9 -15.20 58.44 -7.58
N GLN A 10 -15.01 59.54 -6.86
CA GLN A 10 -14.35 59.53 -5.55
C GLN A 10 -15.26 58.93 -4.47
N SER A 11 -16.58 59.18 -4.52
CA SER A 11 -17.55 58.63 -3.56
C SER A 11 -17.68 57.09 -3.63
N GLN A 12 -17.62 56.50 -4.83
CA GLN A 12 -17.70 55.04 -5.01
C GLN A 12 -16.43 54.30 -4.56
N LEU A 13 -15.26 54.91 -4.72
CA LEU A 13 -13.99 54.29 -4.29
C LEU A 13 -13.86 54.20 -2.76
N PHE A 14 -14.42 55.16 -2.02
CA PHE A 14 -14.47 55.13 -0.56
C PHE A 14 -15.43 54.04 -0.04
N SER A 15 -16.54 53.80 -0.72
CA SER A 15 -17.51 52.75 -0.38
C SER A 15 -16.93 51.34 -0.54
N LEU A 16 -16.14 51.09 -1.60
CA LEU A 16 -15.56 49.77 -1.85
C LEU A 16 -14.44 49.43 -0.86
N LYS A 17 -13.55 50.39 -0.55
CA LYS A 17 -12.49 50.19 0.45
C LYS A 17 -13.05 49.98 1.86
N GLY A 18 -14.12 50.69 2.24
CA GLY A 18 -14.83 50.47 3.50
C GLY A 18 -15.49 49.08 3.57
N SER A 19 -16.04 48.60 2.45
CA SER A 19 -16.65 47.26 2.37
C SER A 19 -15.61 46.14 2.48
N ILE A 20 -14.42 46.31 1.89
CA ILE A 20 -13.33 45.33 1.99
C ILE A 20 -12.74 45.30 3.42
N LEU A 21 -12.60 46.47 4.05
CA LEU A 21 -12.08 46.55 5.42
C LEU A 21 -13.05 45.91 6.43
N THR A 22 -14.36 46.15 6.28
CA THR A 22 -15.38 45.53 7.14
C THR A 22 -15.46 44.02 6.95
N LEU A 23 -15.38 43.51 5.71
CA LEU A 23 -15.30 42.08 5.45
C LEU A 23 -14.05 41.44 6.07
N SER A 24 -12.91 42.12 6.01
CA SER A 24 -11.64 41.65 6.61
C SER A 24 -11.69 41.62 8.13
N ILE A 25 -12.37 42.57 8.76
CA ILE A 25 -12.57 42.59 10.22
C ILE A 25 -13.53 41.46 10.64
N LEU A 26 -14.62 41.25 9.91
CA LEU A 26 -15.58 40.18 10.20
C LEU A 26 -14.99 38.78 10.04
N THR A 27 -14.13 38.57 9.04
CA THR A 27 -13.42 37.29 8.89
C THR A 27 -12.41 37.07 10.01
N LEU A 28 -11.68 38.10 10.43
CA LEU A 28 -10.72 38.00 11.54
C LEU A 28 -11.41 37.73 12.89
N ILE A 29 -12.56 38.37 13.15
CA ILE A 29 -13.38 38.12 14.35
C ILE A 29 -13.97 36.70 14.32
N SER A 30 -14.44 36.23 13.17
CA SER A 30 -14.97 34.86 13.05
C SER A 30 -13.88 33.81 13.25
N PHE A 31 -12.68 34.04 12.71
CA PHE A 31 -11.55 33.12 12.85
C PHE A 31 -11.04 33.08 14.30
N THR A 32 -10.96 34.22 14.97
CA THR A 32 -10.60 34.29 16.40
C THR A 32 -11.66 33.63 17.28
N TYR A 33 -12.95 33.86 17.03
CA TYR A 33 -14.04 33.21 17.77
C TYR A 33 -14.05 31.69 17.63
N LEU A 34 -13.83 31.16 16.41
CA LEU A 34 -13.71 29.71 16.18
C LEU A 34 -12.46 29.13 16.85
N SER A 35 -11.33 29.84 16.81
CA SER A 35 -10.09 29.43 17.47
C SER A 35 -10.24 29.35 19.00
N PHE A 36 -10.93 30.33 19.61
CA PHE A 36 -11.23 30.31 21.06
C PHE A 36 -12.26 29.24 21.47
N LYS A 37 -13.19 28.86 20.59
CA LYS A 37 -14.09 27.71 20.82
C LYS A 37 -13.36 26.36 20.72
N SER A 38 -12.34 26.26 19.86
CA SER A 38 -11.52 25.06 19.69
C SER A 38 -10.57 24.79 20.88
N LEU A 39 -10.23 25.84 21.64
CA LEU A 39 -9.35 25.74 22.82
C LEU A 39 -10.07 25.37 24.13
N ARG A 40 -11.39 25.13 24.12
CA ARG A 40 -12.07 24.61 25.31
C ARG A 40 -11.86 23.09 25.40
N PRO A 41 -11.28 22.57 26.48
CA PRO A 41 -11.24 21.13 26.71
C PRO A 41 -12.66 20.58 26.86
N PRO A 42 -12.95 19.35 26.40
CA PRO A 42 -14.26 18.75 26.57
C PRO A 42 -14.55 18.56 28.07
N LEU A 43 -15.77 18.92 28.48
CA LEU A 43 -16.28 18.66 29.83
C LEU A 43 -16.26 17.15 30.12
N PRO A 44 -15.90 16.72 31.34
CA PRO A 44 -15.95 15.32 31.71
C PRO A 44 -17.41 14.84 31.78
N LEU A 45 -17.72 13.77 31.05
CA LEU A 45 -18.98 13.03 31.14
C LEU A 45 -19.13 12.48 32.56
N SER A 46 -20.19 12.89 33.27
CA SER A 46 -20.64 12.21 34.49
C SER A 46 -21.31 10.86 34.16
N PRO A 47 -21.25 9.88 35.07
CA PRO A 47 -21.79 8.55 34.84
C PRO A 47 -23.28 8.50 35.17
N ALA A 48 -24.09 8.04 34.22
CA ALA A 48 -25.46 7.59 34.49
C ALA A 48 -25.69 6.26 33.76
N THR A 49 -25.49 5.19 34.50
CA THR A 49 -25.96 3.84 34.19
C THR A 49 -27.47 3.79 34.40
N PRO A 50 -28.22 3.06 33.55
CA PRO A 50 -29.37 2.30 34.01
C PRO A 50 -29.02 0.82 33.99
N GLN A 51 -29.09 0.20 35.17
CA GLN A 51 -28.99 -1.25 35.34
C GLN A 51 -30.09 -1.95 34.55
N LEU A 52 -29.71 -2.93 33.72
CA LEU A 52 -30.63 -4.02 33.35
C LEU A 52 -30.40 -5.19 34.30
N THR A 53 -31.42 -5.44 35.11
CA THR A 53 -31.62 -6.60 35.98
C THR A 53 -31.52 -7.90 35.19
N LEU A 54 -30.55 -8.74 35.54
CA LEU A 54 -30.49 -10.16 35.19
C LEU A 54 -31.33 -10.95 36.20
N LEU A 55 -32.32 -11.70 35.72
CA LEU A 55 -32.94 -12.79 36.47
C LEU A 55 -32.32 -14.13 36.04
N PRO A 56 -32.14 -15.08 36.97
CA PRO A 56 -31.40 -16.32 36.72
C PRO A 56 -32.32 -17.40 36.14
N PHE A 57 -31.82 -18.15 35.15
CA PHE A 57 -32.42 -19.44 34.78
C PHE A 57 -31.40 -20.55 34.91
N THR A 58 -31.84 -21.54 35.68
CA THR A 58 -31.20 -22.77 36.09
C THR A 58 -30.95 -23.74 34.95
N THR A 59 -29.89 -24.51 35.14
CA THR A 59 -29.44 -25.72 34.44
C THR A 59 -30.56 -26.73 34.18
N THR A 60 -30.61 -27.29 32.96
CA THR A 60 -30.47 -28.73 32.60
C THR A 60 -31.11 -29.01 31.23
N SER A 61 -30.33 -29.51 30.26
CA SER A 61 -30.66 -30.67 29.40
C SER A 61 -29.67 -30.81 28.23
N THR A 62 -28.93 -31.92 28.24
CA THR A 62 -28.35 -32.74 27.16
C THR A 62 -28.32 -32.24 25.69
N PRO A 63 -27.19 -32.42 24.97
CA PRO A 63 -27.05 -32.07 23.54
C PRO A 63 -27.53 -33.20 22.60
N PRO A 64 -28.02 -32.89 21.38
CA PRO A 64 -28.21 -33.89 20.34
C PRO A 64 -26.93 -34.07 19.49
N SER A 65 -26.59 -35.33 19.25
CA SER A 65 -25.50 -35.80 18.39
C SER A 65 -25.69 -35.48 16.89
N PRO A 66 -24.59 -35.51 16.10
CA PRO A 66 -24.55 -35.02 14.72
C PRO A 66 -25.22 -35.95 13.70
N ALA A 67 -25.80 -35.34 12.66
CA ALA A 67 -26.44 -36.02 11.54
C ALA A 67 -25.45 -36.85 10.72
N ARG A 68 -25.89 -38.07 10.38
CA ARG A 68 -25.18 -39.09 9.61
C ARG A 68 -24.93 -38.65 8.16
N ILE A 69 -23.68 -38.77 7.75
CA ILE A 69 -23.24 -38.78 6.35
C ILE A 69 -23.66 -40.12 5.73
N PHE A 70 -24.38 -40.07 4.61
CA PHE A 70 -24.65 -41.25 3.79
C PHE A 70 -23.38 -41.64 3.03
N ALA A 71 -22.87 -42.83 3.33
CA ALA A 71 -21.85 -43.50 2.55
C ALA A 71 -22.45 -44.05 1.25
N SER A 72 -21.90 -43.62 0.12
CA SER A 72 -22.06 -44.31 -1.17
C SER A 72 -20.72 -44.95 -1.51
N LYS A 73 -20.70 -46.28 -1.37
CA LYS A 73 -19.64 -47.19 -1.80
C LYS A 73 -19.52 -47.12 -3.33
N LYS A 74 -18.34 -46.80 -3.86
CA LYS A 74 -17.96 -47.20 -5.22
C LYS A 74 -16.50 -47.64 -5.23
N GLU A 75 -16.30 -48.74 -5.95
CA GLU A 75 -15.19 -49.67 -5.83
C GLU A 75 -13.87 -49.13 -6.34
N ASN A 76 -12.81 -49.72 -5.78
CA ASN A 76 -11.42 -49.59 -6.18
C ASN A 76 -11.26 -49.95 -7.67
N ASN A 77 -10.60 -49.07 -8.42
CA ASN A 77 -9.69 -49.48 -9.48
C ASN A 77 -8.36 -48.77 -9.21
N VAL A 78 -7.41 -49.56 -8.74
CA VAL A 78 -6.01 -49.17 -8.57
C VAL A 78 -5.42 -49.05 -9.97
N GLY A 79 -5.15 -47.82 -10.38
CA GLY A 79 -4.17 -47.51 -11.40
C GLY A 79 -3.01 -46.83 -10.70
N GLU A 80 -1.89 -47.55 -10.59
CA GLU A 80 -0.62 -46.99 -10.14
C GLU A 80 -0.19 -45.91 -11.13
N GLY A 81 -0.27 -44.66 -10.69
CA GLY A 81 0.37 -43.51 -11.31
C GLY A 81 1.12 -42.79 -10.21
N GLU A 82 2.44 -42.81 -10.29
CA GLU A 82 3.35 -42.02 -9.46
C GLU A 82 3.01 -40.54 -9.68
N ASP A 83 2.33 -39.92 -8.72
CA ASP A 83 2.10 -38.48 -8.67
C ASP A 83 3.26 -37.87 -7.86
N ASP A 84 4.35 -37.54 -8.55
CA ASP A 84 5.53 -36.81 -8.03
C ASP A 84 5.23 -35.34 -7.67
N ASN A 85 3.97 -34.99 -7.36
CA ASN A 85 3.52 -33.60 -7.16
C ASN A 85 3.12 -33.25 -5.72
N ASP A 86 3.11 -34.21 -4.79
CA ASP A 86 2.62 -33.96 -3.42
C ASP A 86 3.66 -33.31 -2.49
N GLU A 87 4.96 -33.34 -2.81
CA GLU A 87 6.00 -32.75 -1.95
C GLU A 87 6.09 -31.21 -2.04
N ASP A 88 5.65 -30.60 -3.16
CA ASP A 88 5.70 -29.14 -3.36
C ASP A 88 4.48 -28.41 -2.73
N ASP A 89 3.43 -29.16 -2.37
CA ASP A 89 2.17 -28.62 -1.83
C ASP A 89 2.20 -28.36 -0.31
N ASP A 90 3.06 -29.07 0.42
CA ASP A 90 3.21 -28.93 1.89
C ASP A 90 4.16 -27.80 2.31
N LEU A 91 4.92 -27.22 1.38
CA LEU A 91 5.98 -26.23 1.64
C LEU A 91 5.51 -24.76 1.69
N ILE A 92 4.23 -24.49 1.41
CA ILE A 92 3.64 -23.14 1.37
C ILE A 92 2.94 -22.77 2.71
N THR A 93 2.95 -23.66 3.70
CA THR A 93 1.83 -23.85 4.64
C THR A 93 1.82 -23.03 5.93
N ASP A 94 2.83 -22.22 6.28
CA ASP A 94 2.83 -21.45 7.53
C ASP A 94 2.80 -19.93 7.36
N VAL A 95 3.26 -19.33 6.27
CA VAL A 95 3.39 -17.86 6.16
C VAL A 95 2.10 -17.10 5.80
N TYR A 96 1.05 -17.81 5.40
CA TYR A 96 -0.25 -17.21 5.02
C TYR A 96 -1.21 -17.19 6.20
N HIS A 97 -2.12 -16.21 6.23
CA HIS A 97 -3.22 -16.18 7.20
C HIS A 97 -4.18 -17.37 7.04
N SER A 98 -4.40 -17.82 5.79
CA SER A 98 -5.27 -18.96 5.50
C SER A 98 -4.78 -19.71 4.25
N PRO A 99 -3.77 -20.59 4.39
CA PRO A 99 -3.12 -21.25 3.24
C PRO A 99 -4.09 -22.01 2.32
N LYS A 100 -5.02 -22.79 2.90
CA LYS A 100 -6.02 -23.55 2.14
C LYS A 100 -6.96 -22.64 1.34
N LEU A 101 -7.44 -21.57 1.96
CA LEU A 101 -8.32 -20.60 1.31
C LEU A 101 -7.57 -19.83 0.21
N PHE A 102 -6.32 -19.44 0.49
CA PHE A 102 -5.46 -18.80 -0.49
C PHE A 102 -5.30 -19.68 -1.74
N LYS A 103 -4.92 -20.95 -1.59
CA LYS A 103 -4.74 -21.89 -2.70
C LYS A 103 -5.99 -22.00 -3.57
N LEU A 104 -7.14 -22.30 -2.96
CA LEU A 104 -8.42 -22.47 -3.68
C LEU A 104 -8.84 -21.20 -4.43
N ASN A 105 -8.79 -20.05 -3.76
CA ASN A 105 -9.17 -18.77 -4.37
C ASN A 105 -8.17 -18.34 -5.46
N PHE A 106 -6.88 -18.65 -5.30
CA PHE A 106 -5.85 -18.32 -6.27
C PHE A 106 -6.04 -19.12 -7.56
N GLU A 107 -6.31 -20.43 -7.45
CA GLU A 107 -6.66 -21.28 -8.60
C GLU A 107 -7.94 -20.79 -9.31
N GLU A 108 -8.95 -20.37 -8.55
CA GLU A 108 -10.16 -19.79 -9.12
C GLU A 108 -9.89 -18.48 -9.87
N MET A 109 -9.10 -17.58 -9.27
CA MET A 109 -8.65 -16.34 -9.91
C MET A 109 -7.92 -16.64 -11.22
N GLU A 110 -6.93 -17.56 -11.23
CA GLU A 110 -6.16 -17.91 -12.43
C GLU A 110 -7.05 -18.38 -13.59
N ARG A 111 -8.15 -19.06 -13.28
CA ARG A 111 -9.09 -19.60 -14.26
C ARG A 111 -10.10 -18.57 -14.75
N LYS A 112 -10.66 -17.78 -13.84
CA LYS A 112 -11.85 -16.95 -14.13
C LYS A 112 -11.53 -15.47 -14.31
N PHE A 113 -10.53 -14.93 -13.64
CA PHE A 113 -10.41 -13.48 -13.52
C PHE A 113 -10.09 -12.82 -14.86
N LYS A 114 -10.84 -11.77 -15.17
CA LYS A 114 -10.72 -10.99 -16.40
C LYS A 114 -10.77 -9.50 -16.12
N ILE A 115 -9.83 -8.78 -16.69
CA ILE A 115 -9.66 -7.34 -16.56
C ILE A 115 -9.72 -6.73 -17.94
N TYR A 116 -10.65 -5.80 -18.13
CA TYR A 116 -10.68 -4.96 -19.34
C TYR A 116 -9.79 -3.75 -19.12
N ILE A 117 -8.96 -3.42 -20.10
CA ILE A 117 -8.11 -2.22 -20.06
C ILE A 117 -8.75 -1.19 -20.97
N TYR A 118 -9.01 0.02 -20.48
CA TYR A 118 -9.53 1.07 -21.35
C TYR A 118 -8.58 1.32 -22.53
N PRO A 119 -9.09 1.29 -23.78
CA PRO A 119 -8.25 1.37 -24.97
C PRO A 119 -7.76 2.79 -25.23
N ASP A 120 -8.44 3.79 -24.66
CA ASP A 120 -8.07 5.19 -24.76
C ASP A 120 -6.86 5.48 -23.86
N GLY A 121 -5.70 5.11 -24.36
CA GLY A 121 -4.49 5.84 -24.05
C GLY A 121 -3.96 6.40 -25.36
N ASP A 122 -4.10 7.71 -25.59
CA ASP A 122 -3.44 8.33 -26.75
C ASP A 122 -1.95 7.94 -26.72
N PRO A 123 -1.41 7.29 -27.77
CA PRO A 123 -0.01 6.88 -27.82
C PRO A 123 1.00 8.01 -27.59
N LYS A 124 0.59 9.27 -27.77
CA LYS A 124 1.40 10.48 -27.55
C LYS A 124 1.32 11.03 -26.11
N THR A 125 0.51 10.42 -25.23
CA THR A 125 0.19 10.94 -23.89
C THR A 125 0.77 10.09 -22.74
N PHE A 126 0.20 10.26 -21.54
CA PHE A 126 0.65 9.69 -20.28
C PHE A 126 0.06 8.31 -19.97
N TYR A 127 -0.70 7.75 -20.93
CA TYR A 127 -1.53 6.55 -20.73
C TYR A 127 -0.91 5.25 -21.26
N GLN A 128 0.41 5.27 -21.53
CA GLN A 128 1.21 4.08 -21.88
C GLN A 128 2.26 3.79 -20.81
N THR A 129 2.73 2.54 -20.75
CA THR A 129 3.78 1.99 -19.87
C THR A 129 4.90 2.99 -19.55
N PRO A 130 5.35 3.10 -18.28
CA PRO A 130 6.43 4.02 -17.91
C PRO A 130 7.73 3.73 -18.69
N ARG A 131 8.53 4.78 -18.91
CA ARG A 131 9.68 4.78 -19.85
C ARG A 131 10.74 3.71 -19.55
N LYS A 132 10.89 3.28 -18.29
CA LYS A 132 11.86 2.29 -17.82
C LYS A 132 11.29 1.53 -16.63
N LEU A 133 11.47 0.20 -16.61
CA LEU A 133 11.13 -0.68 -15.47
C LEU A 133 12.16 -0.61 -14.34
N THR A 134 12.60 0.59 -13.98
CA THR A 134 13.68 0.76 -13.00
C THR A 134 13.42 1.89 -12.01
N GLY A 135 14.16 1.85 -10.90
CA GLY A 135 14.09 2.87 -9.88
C GLY A 135 12.73 2.89 -9.17
N LYS A 136 12.39 4.03 -8.58
CA LYS A 136 11.24 4.16 -7.64
C LYS A 136 9.85 3.96 -8.27
N TYR A 137 9.77 3.82 -9.60
CA TYR A 137 8.55 3.57 -10.36
C TYR A 137 8.53 2.16 -10.99
N ALA A 138 9.50 1.30 -10.63
CA ALA A 138 9.63 -0.03 -11.23
C ALA A 138 8.35 -0.86 -11.05
N SER A 139 7.78 -0.94 -9.84
CA SER A 139 6.55 -1.70 -9.58
C SER A 139 5.36 -1.27 -10.44
N GLU A 140 5.13 0.05 -10.59
CA GLU A 140 4.11 0.60 -11.50
C GLU A 140 4.38 0.15 -12.94
N GLY A 141 5.63 0.19 -13.37
CA GLY A 141 6.02 -0.25 -14.71
C GLY A 141 5.81 -1.72 -14.98
N TYR A 142 6.26 -2.58 -14.08
CA TYR A 142 6.08 -4.01 -14.21
C TYR A 142 4.60 -4.36 -14.24
N PHE A 143 3.78 -3.74 -13.37
CA PHE A 143 2.34 -3.94 -13.42
C PHE A 143 1.74 -3.56 -14.79
N PHE A 144 2.07 -2.37 -15.31
CA PHE A 144 1.57 -1.91 -16.61
C PHE A 144 1.98 -2.84 -17.77
N GLN A 145 3.21 -3.36 -17.76
CA GLN A 145 3.66 -4.29 -18.78
C GLN A 145 2.94 -5.64 -18.64
N ASN A 146 3.04 -6.25 -17.45
CA ASN A 146 2.53 -7.59 -17.21
C ASN A 146 1.02 -7.69 -17.39
N ILE A 147 0.22 -6.69 -16.97
CA ILE A 147 -1.24 -6.77 -17.15
C ILE A 147 -1.64 -6.85 -18.63
N ARG A 148 -0.90 -6.16 -19.52
CA ARG A 148 -1.19 -6.13 -20.96
C ARG A 148 -0.87 -7.44 -21.67
N GLU A 149 0.12 -8.16 -21.17
CA GLU A 149 0.63 -9.43 -21.71
C GLU A 149 0.06 -10.66 -20.98
N SER A 150 -0.58 -10.46 -19.82
CA SER A 150 -1.11 -11.53 -18.99
C SER A 150 -2.42 -12.12 -19.51
N ARG A 151 -2.69 -13.37 -19.09
CA ARG A 151 -3.96 -14.08 -19.33
C ARG A 151 -5.20 -13.45 -18.70
N PHE A 152 -4.99 -12.48 -17.79
CA PHE A 152 -6.06 -11.78 -17.10
C PHE A 152 -6.67 -10.70 -17.99
N ARG A 153 -5.98 -10.22 -19.02
CA ARG A 153 -6.55 -9.25 -19.95
C ARG A 153 -7.70 -9.87 -20.77
N THR A 154 -8.76 -9.09 -20.98
CA THR A 154 -9.80 -9.37 -21.97
C THR A 154 -10.05 -8.15 -22.85
N GLU A 155 -10.32 -8.39 -24.14
CA GLU A 155 -10.82 -7.37 -25.07
C GLU A 155 -12.34 -7.24 -25.02
N ASN A 156 -13.04 -8.18 -24.36
CA ASN A 156 -14.49 -8.15 -24.22
C ASN A 156 -14.88 -7.56 -22.86
N PRO A 157 -15.43 -6.33 -22.81
CA PRO A 157 -15.83 -5.68 -21.56
C PRO A 157 -16.96 -6.41 -20.83
N HIS A 158 -17.78 -7.22 -21.53
CA HIS A 158 -18.84 -8.01 -20.89
C HIS A 158 -18.31 -9.20 -20.10
N GLN A 159 -17.07 -9.64 -20.36
CA GLN A 159 -16.41 -10.70 -19.59
C GLN A 159 -15.61 -10.14 -18.39
N ALA A 160 -15.46 -8.82 -18.31
CA ALA A 160 -14.57 -8.19 -17.35
C ALA A 160 -15.17 -8.14 -15.94
N HIS A 161 -14.37 -8.56 -14.98
CA HIS A 161 -14.64 -8.46 -13.54
C HIS A 161 -14.22 -7.09 -13.01
N LEU A 162 -13.09 -6.55 -13.51
CA LEU A 162 -12.61 -5.20 -13.21
C LEU A 162 -12.17 -4.47 -14.47
N PHE A 163 -12.11 -3.14 -14.38
CA PHE A 163 -11.72 -2.23 -15.43
C PHE A 163 -10.48 -1.44 -15.03
N PHE A 164 -9.38 -1.63 -15.75
CA PHE A 164 -8.14 -0.91 -15.51
C PHE A 164 -8.13 0.44 -16.22
N ILE A 165 -7.85 1.51 -15.45
CA ILE A 165 -7.66 2.88 -15.94
C ILE A 165 -6.14 3.14 -16.08
N PRO A 166 -5.59 3.15 -17.31
CA PRO A 166 -4.14 3.20 -17.52
C PRO A 166 -3.58 4.63 -17.39
N ILE A 167 -3.44 5.15 -16.17
CA ILE A 167 -2.87 6.49 -15.89
C ILE A 167 -1.44 6.38 -15.36
N SER A 168 -0.44 6.97 -16.05
CA SER A 168 0.93 7.08 -15.52
C SER A 168 1.32 8.54 -15.22
N CYS A 169 1.05 8.98 -13.99
CA CYS A 169 1.42 10.31 -13.48
C CYS A 169 2.95 10.53 -13.49
N HIS A 170 3.73 9.45 -13.42
CA HIS A 170 5.20 9.51 -13.55
C HIS A 170 5.64 10.19 -14.86
N LYS A 171 4.99 9.86 -16.00
CA LYS A 171 5.33 10.48 -17.29
C LYS A 171 5.02 11.99 -17.29
N MET A 172 3.99 12.45 -16.59
CA MET A 172 3.66 13.88 -16.44
C MET A 172 4.77 14.62 -15.72
N ARG A 173 5.25 14.08 -14.59
CA ARG A 173 6.41 14.64 -13.86
C ARG A 173 7.66 14.68 -14.71
N GLY A 174 7.91 13.67 -15.53
CA GLY A 174 9.05 13.63 -16.46
C GLY A 174 9.02 14.74 -17.52
N LYS A 175 7.85 15.34 -17.79
CA LYS A 175 7.67 16.51 -18.68
C LYS A 175 7.67 17.85 -17.93
N GLY A 176 7.85 17.86 -16.61
CA GLY A 176 7.85 19.08 -15.80
C GLY A 176 6.46 19.66 -15.53
N THR A 177 5.39 18.88 -15.69
CA THR A 177 4.02 19.29 -15.35
C THR A 177 3.90 19.58 -13.85
N SER A 178 3.22 20.65 -13.44
CA SER A 178 2.93 20.95 -12.03
C SER A 178 1.86 20.00 -11.47
N TYR A 179 1.72 19.88 -10.14
CA TYR A 179 0.74 18.97 -9.54
C TYR A 179 -0.71 19.41 -9.83
N GLU A 180 -0.96 20.70 -9.90
CA GLU A 180 -2.26 21.28 -10.25
C GLU A 180 -2.65 20.88 -11.67
N ASN A 181 -1.72 21.03 -12.62
CA ASN A 181 -1.95 20.63 -14.01
C ASN A 181 -2.05 19.11 -14.16
N MET A 182 -1.32 18.31 -13.37
CA MET A 182 -1.50 16.86 -13.37
C MET A 182 -2.92 16.47 -12.93
N THR A 183 -3.45 17.12 -11.90
CA THR A 183 -4.80 16.88 -11.40
C THR A 183 -5.84 17.17 -12.49
N ILE A 184 -5.71 18.30 -13.18
CA ILE A 184 -6.59 18.66 -14.31
C ILE A 184 -6.51 17.60 -15.42
N ILE A 185 -5.30 17.20 -15.83
CA ILE A 185 -5.12 16.17 -16.86
C ILE A 185 -5.76 14.83 -16.47
N VAL A 186 -5.63 14.42 -15.20
CA VAL A 186 -6.25 13.19 -14.69
C VAL A 186 -7.78 13.32 -14.69
N GLN A 187 -8.31 14.45 -14.23
CA GLN A 187 -9.76 14.71 -14.22
C GLN A 187 -10.33 14.66 -15.65
N ASP A 188 -9.75 15.40 -16.59
CA ASP A 188 -10.20 15.44 -17.99
C ASP A 188 -10.17 14.05 -18.64
N TYR A 189 -9.17 13.24 -18.29
CA TYR A 189 -9.07 11.88 -18.78
C TYR A 189 -10.18 10.98 -18.25
N VAL A 190 -10.43 11.01 -16.94
CA VAL A 190 -11.50 10.24 -16.32
C VAL A 190 -12.86 10.68 -16.86
N ASP A 191 -13.11 11.99 -16.98
CA ASP A 191 -14.37 12.50 -17.52
C ASP A 191 -14.59 12.09 -18.97
N SER A 192 -13.53 12.10 -19.79
CA SER A 192 -13.58 11.61 -21.16
C SER A 192 -13.92 10.11 -21.23
N LEU A 193 -13.32 9.29 -20.36
CA LEU A 193 -13.66 7.86 -20.26
C LEU A 193 -15.12 7.64 -19.86
N ILE A 194 -15.61 8.40 -18.87
CA ILE A 194 -17.01 8.33 -18.39
C ILE A 194 -17.99 8.73 -19.50
N ALA A 195 -17.66 9.78 -20.27
CA ALA A 195 -18.50 10.25 -21.35
C ALA A 195 -18.53 9.28 -22.55
N LYS A 196 -17.40 8.60 -22.82
CA LYS A 196 -17.25 7.75 -24.00
C LYS A 196 -17.68 6.29 -23.78
N TYR A 197 -17.48 5.73 -22.59
CA TYR A 197 -17.79 4.33 -22.31
C TYR A 197 -18.88 4.19 -21.24
N PRO A 198 -19.82 3.26 -21.42
CA PRO A 198 -20.90 3.06 -20.45
C PRO A 198 -20.45 2.36 -19.15
N TYR A 199 -19.21 1.85 -19.09
CA TYR A 199 -18.79 0.90 -18.05
C TYR A 199 -18.65 1.56 -16.68
N TRP A 200 -18.18 2.80 -16.61
CA TRP A 200 -18.09 3.53 -15.34
C TRP A 200 -19.45 3.64 -14.63
N ASN A 201 -20.49 3.97 -15.39
CA ASN A 201 -21.83 4.21 -14.85
C ASN A 201 -22.51 2.94 -14.31
N ARG A 202 -22.00 1.74 -14.63
CA ARG A 202 -22.52 0.47 -14.11
C ARG A 202 -22.38 0.35 -12.60
N THR A 203 -21.30 0.88 -12.05
CA THR A 203 -20.93 0.73 -10.64
C THR A 203 -20.48 2.06 -10.02
N LEU A 204 -20.62 3.16 -10.76
CA LEU A 204 -20.06 4.48 -10.44
C LEU A 204 -18.54 4.46 -10.22
N GLY A 205 -17.81 3.54 -10.85
CA GLY A 205 -16.36 3.43 -10.71
C GLY A 205 -15.88 2.38 -9.71
N ALA A 206 -16.80 1.68 -9.02
CA ALA A 206 -16.45 0.70 -7.98
C ALA A 206 -15.71 -0.55 -8.50
N ASP A 207 -15.96 -0.95 -9.74
CA ASP A 207 -15.23 -2.04 -10.41
C ASP A 207 -14.07 -1.53 -11.27
N HIS A 208 -13.66 -0.28 -11.07
CA HIS A 208 -12.50 0.31 -11.73
C HIS A 208 -11.31 0.35 -10.78
N PHE A 209 -10.11 0.28 -11.34
CA PHE A 209 -8.90 0.48 -10.57
C PHE A 209 -7.81 1.20 -11.36
N PHE A 210 -6.90 1.82 -10.64
CA PHE A 210 -5.73 2.49 -11.21
C PHE A 210 -4.50 2.23 -10.34
N VAL A 211 -3.32 2.24 -10.98
CA VAL A 211 -2.05 1.95 -10.30
C VAL A 211 -1.18 3.17 -10.30
N THR A 212 -0.66 3.55 -9.13
CA THR A 212 0.30 4.65 -9.03
C THR A 212 1.40 4.38 -8.02
N CYS A 213 2.61 4.82 -8.33
CA CYS A 213 3.72 4.77 -7.37
C CYS A 213 4.28 6.14 -7.01
N HIS A 214 4.86 6.20 -5.81
CA HIS A 214 5.48 7.39 -5.23
C HIS A 214 4.49 8.56 -4.98
N ASP A 215 4.98 9.66 -4.40
CA ASP A 215 4.18 10.86 -4.09
C ASP A 215 3.45 11.48 -5.29
N VAL A 216 3.98 11.32 -6.50
CA VAL A 216 3.43 11.96 -7.70
C VAL A 216 2.06 11.42 -8.05
N GLY A 217 1.84 10.11 -7.88
CA GLY A 217 0.55 9.48 -8.16
C GLY A 217 -0.54 9.97 -7.22
N VAL A 218 -0.21 10.00 -5.93
CA VAL A 218 -1.11 10.48 -4.88
C VAL A 218 -1.47 11.94 -5.13
N ARG A 219 -0.48 12.83 -5.32
CA ARG A 219 -0.73 14.26 -5.56
C ARG A 219 -1.46 14.56 -6.86
N ALA A 220 -1.25 13.77 -7.90
CA ALA A 220 -1.94 13.94 -9.17
C ALA A 220 -3.41 13.47 -9.13
N THR A 221 -3.80 12.68 -8.12
CA THR A 221 -5.14 12.09 -8.04
C THR A 221 -5.95 12.59 -6.85
N GLU A 222 -5.33 13.17 -5.81
CA GLU A 222 -6.02 13.63 -4.59
C GLU A 222 -7.11 14.68 -4.86
N GLY A 223 -6.97 15.47 -5.92
CA GLY A 223 -7.97 16.45 -6.36
C GLY A 223 -9.08 15.89 -7.27
N VAL A 224 -9.12 14.57 -7.51
CA VAL A 224 -10.10 13.90 -8.39
C VAL A 224 -10.99 12.98 -7.53
N PRO A 225 -11.98 13.54 -6.81
CA PRO A 225 -12.66 12.85 -5.71
C PRO A 225 -13.45 11.61 -6.14
N PHE A 226 -14.09 11.63 -7.31
CA PHE A 226 -14.84 10.45 -7.80
C PHE A 226 -13.91 9.28 -8.13
N LEU A 227 -12.72 9.56 -8.68
CA LEU A 227 -11.70 8.54 -8.92
C LEU A 227 -11.21 7.94 -7.59
N VAL A 228 -10.80 8.78 -6.64
CA VAL A 228 -10.19 8.30 -5.39
C VAL A 228 -11.19 7.59 -4.48
N LYS A 229 -12.44 8.07 -4.42
CA LYS A 229 -13.47 7.49 -3.55
C LYS A 229 -14.03 6.19 -4.10
N ASN A 230 -14.26 6.10 -5.41
CA ASN A 230 -15.01 4.98 -5.97
C ASN A 230 -14.10 3.88 -6.49
N ALA A 231 -13.05 4.22 -7.25
CA ALA A 231 -12.14 3.23 -7.84
C ALA A 231 -11.17 2.65 -6.80
N ILE A 232 -10.78 1.40 -7.00
CA ILE A 232 -9.72 0.74 -6.23
C ILE A 232 -8.39 1.40 -6.59
N ARG A 233 -7.71 1.94 -5.58
CA ARG A 233 -6.39 2.54 -5.77
C ARG A 233 -5.32 1.54 -5.39
N VAL A 234 -4.53 1.11 -6.37
CA VAL A 234 -3.34 0.28 -6.15
C VAL A 234 -2.14 1.21 -6.03
N VAL A 235 -1.60 1.37 -4.83
CA VAL A 235 -0.58 2.40 -4.54
C VAL A 235 0.67 1.84 -3.92
N CYS A 236 1.81 2.35 -4.39
CA CYS A 236 3.03 2.17 -3.62
C CYS A 236 2.91 2.87 -2.24
N SER A 237 2.25 4.02 -2.05
CA SER A 237 2.26 4.71 -0.74
C SER A 237 0.96 4.54 0.08
N PRO A 238 0.68 3.38 0.70
CA PRO A 238 -0.56 3.09 1.42
C PRO A 238 -0.58 3.72 2.82
N SER A 239 -0.64 5.04 2.87
CA SER A 239 -0.75 5.78 4.14
C SER A 239 -2.15 6.31 4.33
N TYR A 240 -2.68 6.09 5.54
CA TYR A 240 -3.97 6.60 5.97
C TYR A 240 -4.05 8.13 5.90
N ASP A 241 -2.92 8.81 6.09
CA ASP A 241 -2.83 10.28 6.03
C ASP A 241 -3.06 10.86 4.63
N VAL A 242 -3.01 10.02 3.58
CA VAL A 242 -3.23 10.41 2.17
C VAL A 242 -4.43 9.70 1.55
N GLY A 243 -5.45 9.46 2.38
CA GLY A 243 -6.75 8.94 1.96
C GLY A 243 -6.71 7.49 1.49
N PHE A 244 -5.77 6.68 2.00
CA PHE A 244 -5.76 5.23 1.76
C PHE A 244 -6.89 4.56 2.54
N ILE A 245 -7.67 3.73 1.84
CA ILE A 245 -8.85 3.06 2.39
C ILE A 245 -8.58 1.54 2.38
N PRO A 246 -8.11 0.92 3.48
CA PRO A 246 -7.66 -0.48 3.48
C PRO A 246 -8.65 -1.53 2.96
N HIS A 247 -9.94 -1.33 3.20
CA HIS A 247 -10.95 -2.29 2.74
C HIS A 247 -11.21 -2.22 1.23
N LYS A 248 -10.72 -1.15 0.55
CA LYS A 248 -10.90 -0.87 -0.88
C LYS A 248 -9.57 -0.87 -1.66
N ASP A 249 -8.61 -0.10 -1.18
CA ASP A 249 -7.32 0.16 -1.82
C ASP A 249 -6.32 -0.96 -1.55
N ILE A 250 -5.30 -1.06 -2.41
CA ILE A 250 -4.29 -2.13 -2.34
C ILE A 250 -2.91 -1.53 -2.17
N ALA A 251 -2.16 -2.02 -1.19
CA ALA A 251 -0.76 -1.71 -0.97
C ALA A 251 0.13 -2.46 -1.98
N LEU A 252 0.76 -1.72 -2.90
CA LEU A 252 1.67 -2.26 -3.90
C LEU A 252 3.11 -2.31 -3.34
N PRO A 253 3.82 -3.46 -3.39
CA PRO A 253 5.20 -3.50 -2.95
C PRO A 253 6.09 -2.66 -3.89
N GLN A 254 6.72 -1.62 -3.34
CA GLN A 254 7.68 -0.82 -4.10
C GLN A 254 9.03 -1.52 -4.10
N VAL A 255 9.55 -1.76 -5.30
CA VAL A 255 10.87 -2.35 -5.50
C VAL A 255 11.79 -1.38 -6.25
N LEU A 256 13.09 -1.54 -6.09
CA LEU A 256 14.10 -0.91 -6.94
C LEU A 256 14.79 -1.96 -7.82
N GLN A 257 14.02 -2.60 -8.69
CA GLN A 257 14.57 -3.57 -9.64
C GLN A 257 15.26 -2.88 -10.84
N PRO A 258 16.26 -3.54 -11.48
CA PRO A 258 16.88 -4.80 -11.05
C PRO A 258 17.65 -4.65 -9.73
N PHE A 259 17.61 -5.67 -8.89
CA PHE A 259 18.36 -5.67 -7.63
C PHE A 259 19.86 -5.68 -7.91
N ALA A 260 20.62 -4.96 -7.08
CA ALA A 260 22.07 -4.79 -7.22
C ALA A 260 22.88 -6.09 -7.12
N LEU A 261 22.35 -7.00 -6.31
CA LEU A 261 22.97 -8.23 -5.84
C LEU A 261 21.87 -9.32 -5.79
N PRO A 262 22.25 -10.61 -5.85
CA PRO A 262 21.30 -11.73 -5.79
C PRO A 262 20.39 -11.71 -4.55
N ALA A 263 19.36 -12.54 -4.52
CA ALA A 263 18.58 -12.68 -3.28
C ALA A 263 19.46 -13.25 -2.16
N GLY A 264 19.20 -12.83 -0.91
CA GLY A 264 19.71 -13.51 0.27
C GLY A 264 19.05 -14.88 0.43
N GLY A 265 19.68 -15.79 1.16
CA GLY A 265 19.19 -17.16 1.32
C GLY A 265 19.56 -17.70 2.68
N ASN A 266 20.07 -18.93 2.75
CA ASN A 266 20.53 -19.56 4.00
C ASN A 266 21.85 -18.95 4.51
N ASP A 267 21.81 -17.68 4.93
CA ASP A 267 22.96 -16.86 5.30
C ASP A 267 22.91 -16.37 6.76
N ILE A 268 22.19 -17.09 7.63
CA ILE A 268 21.96 -16.78 9.05
C ILE A 268 23.29 -16.52 9.78
N GLU A 269 24.28 -17.38 9.60
CA GLU A 269 25.59 -17.26 10.26
C GLU A 269 26.41 -16.04 9.83
N ASN A 270 26.12 -15.49 8.65
CA ASN A 270 26.81 -14.30 8.13
C ASN A 270 26.22 -12.99 8.72
N ARG A 271 25.11 -13.06 9.44
CA ARG A 271 24.37 -11.91 9.97
C ARG A 271 24.87 -11.50 11.35
N THR A 272 25.99 -10.78 11.36
CA THR A 272 26.70 -10.38 12.59
C THR A 272 26.21 -9.06 13.20
N SER A 273 25.63 -8.15 12.42
CA SER A 273 25.10 -6.87 12.92
C SER A 273 23.66 -7.02 13.42
N LEU A 274 23.33 -6.37 14.54
CA LEU A 274 22.00 -6.45 15.12
C LEU A 274 20.96 -5.75 14.25
N GLY A 275 21.18 -4.46 13.95
CA GLY A 275 20.21 -3.64 13.23
C GLY A 275 20.82 -2.68 12.24
N PHE A 276 20.12 -2.38 11.15
CA PHE A 276 20.58 -1.47 10.11
C PHE A 276 19.50 -0.49 9.66
N TRP A 277 19.86 0.78 9.52
CA TRP A 277 19.11 1.77 8.77
C TRP A 277 20.03 2.82 8.16
N ALA A 278 19.82 3.17 6.89
CA ALA A 278 20.42 4.36 6.33
C ALA A 278 19.41 5.15 5.49
N GLY A 279 19.27 6.45 5.73
CA GLY A 279 18.30 7.28 5.01
C GLY A 279 18.21 8.73 5.48
N HIS A 280 17.28 9.46 4.86
CA HIS A 280 17.01 10.87 5.18
C HIS A 280 16.09 11.02 6.40
N ARG A 281 16.36 12.04 7.22
CA ARG A 281 15.49 12.52 8.32
C ARG A 281 14.26 13.29 7.81
N ASN A 282 13.45 12.66 6.98
CA ASN A 282 12.27 13.29 6.35
C ASN A 282 10.94 13.00 7.07
N SER A 283 10.97 12.46 8.29
CA SER A 283 9.80 12.23 9.13
C SER A 283 10.19 12.35 10.60
N LYS A 284 9.20 12.57 11.48
CA LYS A 284 9.40 12.64 12.93
C LYS A 284 10.14 11.39 13.44
N ILE A 285 9.70 10.19 13.06
CA ILE A 285 10.30 8.94 13.51
C ILE A 285 11.74 8.76 13.00
N ARG A 286 12.06 9.17 11.75
CA ARG A 286 13.43 9.08 11.23
C ARG A 286 14.39 10.05 11.89
N VAL A 287 13.90 11.24 12.27
CA VAL A 287 14.67 12.19 13.10
C VAL A 287 14.99 11.58 14.46
N ILE A 288 14.00 10.98 15.12
CA ILE A 288 14.18 10.35 16.43
C ILE A 288 15.14 9.15 16.32
N LEU A 289 14.89 8.22 15.40
CA LEU A 289 15.72 7.02 15.20
C LEU A 289 17.20 7.40 15.04
N ALA A 290 17.47 8.35 14.13
CA ALA A 290 18.84 8.78 13.88
C ALA A 290 19.45 9.49 15.11
N ARG A 291 18.70 10.36 15.80
CA ARG A 291 19.21 11.06 16.98
C ARG A 291 19.53 10.10 18.14
N VAL A 292 18.69 9.10 18.36
CA VAL A 292 18.83 8.17 19.48
C VAL A 292 19.94 7.14 19.24
N TRP A 293 20.11 6.68 17.99
CA TRP A 293 20.90 5.47 17.70
C TRP A 293 22.07 5.67 16.72
N GLU A 294 22.35 6.87 16.21
CA GLU A 294 23.48 7.08 15.24
C GLU A 294 24.88 6.74 15.79
N ASN A 295 25.04 6.72 17.12
CA ASN A 295 26.32 6.43 17.78
C ASN A 295 26.35 5.04 18.45
N ASP A 296 25.36 4.17 18.17
CA ASP A 296 25.32 2.82 18.73
C ASP A 296 26.31 1.89 18.00
N THR A 297 26.86 0.91 18.72
CA THR A 297 27.86 -0.02 18.18
C THR A 297 27.26 -1.26 17.54
N GLU A 298 26.01 -1.60 17.85
CA GLU A 298 25.31 -2.80 17.36
C GLU A 298 24.23 -2.43 16.32
N LEU A 299 23.65 -1.24 16.43
CA LEU A 299 22.74 -0.65 15.44
C LEU A 299 23.51 0.26 14.48
N ASP A 300 23.71 -0.18 13.24
CA ASP A 300 24.31 0.61 12.16
C ASP A 300 23.28 1.60 11.59
N ILE A 301 23.21 2.79 12.20
CA ILE A 301 22.26 3.85 11.86
C ILE A 301 22.99 5.01 11.18
N SER A 302 22.68 5.28 9.91
CA SER A 302 23.31 6.33 9.13
C SER A 302 22.31 7.36 8.59
N ASN A 303 22.54 8.63 8.94
CA ASN A 303 21.72 9.77 8.48
C ASN A 303 22.16 10.35 7.11
N ASN A 304 23.20 9.81 6.49
CA ASN A 304 23.65 10.30 5.20
C ASN A 304 23.13 9.41 4.07
N ARG A 305 22.84 10.01 2.90
CA ARG A 305 22.84 9.20 1.68
C ARG A 305 24.25 8.63 1.55
N ILE A 306 24.40 7.33 1.82
CA ILE A 306 25.53 6.60 1.23
C ILE A 306 25.41 6.86 -0.26
N SER A 307 26.37 7.62 -0.82
CA SER A 307 26.33 7.97 -2.23
C SER A 307 26.34 6.65 -2.99
N ARG A 308 25.26 6.39 -3.72
CA ARG A 308 25.16 5.20 -4.58
C ARG A 308 26.28 5.16 -5.63
N ALA A 309 26.99 6.27 -5.84
CA ALA A 309 28.15 6.39 -6.71
C ALA A 309 29.48 5.98 -6.05
N THR A 310 29.65 6.12 -4.73
CA THR A 310 30.84 5.59 -4.01
C THR A 310 30.71 4.11 -3.65
N GLY A 311 29.59 3.49 -4.01
CA GLY A 311 29.39 2.04 -3.95
C GLY A 311 27.93 1.66 -3.72
N HIS A 312 27.14 1.56 -4.79
CA HIS A 312 26.21 0.43 -4.93
C HIS A 312 26.98 -0.85 -4.55
N PHE A 313 26.44 -1.98 -4.14
CA PHE A 313 27.22 -3.01 -3.42
C PHE A 313 27.59 -2.63 -1.98
N VAL A 314 28.19 -1.48 -1.66
CA VAL A 314 28.54 -1.17 -0.24
C VAL A 314 27.28 -1.03 0.61
N TYR A 315 26.27 -0.32 0.11
CA TYR A 315 24.96 -0.22 0.77
C TYR A 315 24.25 -1.59 0.83
N GLN A 316 24.17 -2.31 -0.30
CA GLN A 316 23.47 -3.59 -0.34
C GLN A 316 24.14 -4.71 0.47
N LYS A 317 25.48 -4.71 0.56
CA LYS A 317 26.25 -5.65 1.40
C LYS A 317 25.93 -5.54 2.89
N ARG A 318 25.46 -4.38 3.36
CA ARG A 318 25.03 -4.22 4.77
C ARG A 318 23.81 -5.09 5.10
N PHE A 319 22.87 -5.25 4.15
CA PHE A 319 21.69 -6.09 4.37
C PHE A 319 22.04 -7.55 4.63
N TYR A 320 23.00 -8.13 3.90
CA TYR A 320 23.42 -9.52 4.10
C TYR A 320 24.06 -9.78 5.45
N ARG A 321 24.66 -8.75 6.06
CA ARG A 321 25.36 -8.88 7.35
C ARG A 321 24.51 -8.48 8.54
N THR A 322 23.28 -8.05 8.32
CA THR A 322 22.39 -7.53 9.37
C THR A 322 21.27 -8.52 9.65
N LYS A 323 20.95 -8.73 10.92
CA LYS A 323 19.78 -9.52 11.33
C LYS A 323 18.48 -8.78 11.05
N PHE A 324 18.36 -7.55 11.54
CA PHE A 324 17.14 -6.75 11.51
C PHE A 324 17.28 -5.44 10.72
N CYS A 325 16.49 -5.24 9.67
CA CYS A 325 16.53 -4.02 8.88
C CYS A 325 15.39 -3.08 9.26
N ILE A 326 15.74 -1.95 9.86
CA ILE A 326 14.76 -1.02 10.43
C ILE A 326 14.10 -0.23 9.30
N CYS A 327 12.78 -0.27 9.26
CA CYS A 327 11.94 0.34 8.24
C CYS A 327 11.03 1.40 8.89
N PRO A 328 11.60 2.57 9.28
CA PRO A 328 10.82 3.64 9.87
C PRO A 328 9.97 4.38 8.84
N GLY A 329 8.75 4.73 9.23
CA GLY A 329 7.83 5.55 8.45
C GLY A 329 8.51 6.84 7.94
N GLY A 330 8.24 7.25 6.71
CA GLY A 330 8.78 8.46 6.08
C GLY A 330 7.69 9.46 5.71
N SER A 331 8.05 10.67 5.23
CA SER A 331 7.07 11.56 4.57
C SER A 331 6.48 10.96 3.29
N GLN A 332 7.16 9.97 2.73
CA GLN A 332 6.66 9.03 1.74
C GLN A 332 6.69 7.68 2.44
N VAL A 333 5.53 7.23 2.92
CA VAL A 333 5.45 6.11 3.86
C VAL A 333 5.97 4.80 3.23
N ASN A 334 5.91 4.67 1.90
CA ASN A 334 6.60 3.57 1.22
C ASN A 334 8.06 3.89 0.88
N SER A 335 8.93 3.02 1.37
CA SER A 335 10.32 2.91 0.98
C SER A 335 10.55 1.52 0.43
N ALA A 336 11.20 1.44 -0.73
CA ALA A 336 11.73 0.19 -1.25
C ALA A 336 12.63 -0.59 -0.28
N ARG A 337 13.04 0.01 0.86
CA ARG A 337 13.75 -0.68 1.93
C ARG A 337 13.03 -1.94 2.39
N ILE A 338 11.70 -1.95 2.48
CA ILE A 338 10.98 -3.17 2.90
C ILE A 338 11.25 -4.31 1.92
N ALA A 339 11.12 -4.03 0.61
CA ALA A 339 11.43 -5.01 -0.41
C ALA A 339 12.92 -5.35 -0.48
N ASP A 340 13.84 -4.38 -0.31
CA ASP A 340 15.28 -4.62 -0.25
C ASP A 340 15.64 -5.54 0.94
N SER A 341 15.02 -5.30 2.11
CA SER A 341 15.18 -6.10 3.32
C SER A 341 14.76 -7.55 3.08
N ILE A 342 13.56 -7.75 2.54
CA ILE A 342 13.06 -9.06 2.15
C ILE A 342 13.99 -9.74 1.14
N HIS A 343 14.29 -9.05 0.02
CA HIS A 343 15.13 -9.58 -1.06
C HIS A 343 16.52 -9.99 -0.58
N TYR A 344 17.16 -9.20 0.29
CA TYR A 344 18.50 -9.51 0.83
C TYR A 344 18.48 -10.35 2.11
N GLY A 345 17.32 -10.90 2.51
CA GLY A 345 17.20 -11.81 3.66
C GLY A 345 17.28 -11.13 5.03
N CYS A 346 17.24 -9.80 5.11
CA CYS A 346 17.29 -9.05 6.36
C CYS A 346 15.88 -8.88 6.93
N VAL A 347 15.62 -9.41 8.14
CA VAL A 347 14.27 -9.39 8.74
C VAL A 347 13.80 -7.94 8.93
N PRO A 348 12.72 -7.50 8.26
CA PRO A 348 12.28 -6.12 8.34
C PRO A 348 11.68 -5.82 9.72
N VAL A 349 12.08 -4.68 10.29
CA VAL A 349 11.47 -4.11 11.50
C VAL A 349 10.60 -2.95 11.06
N ILE A 350 9.29 -3.16 10.98
CA ILE A 350 8.32 -2.13 10.60
C ILE A 350 8.14 -1.19 11.80
N LEU A 351 8.48 0.07 11.62
CA LEU A 351 8.40 1.09 12.68
C LEU A 351 7.52 2.26 12.19
N SER A 352 6.20 2.03 12.17
CA SER A 352 5.21 3.00 11.71
C SER A 352 3.82 2.66 12.29
N ASN A 353 3.04 3.68 12.67
CA ASN A 353 1.72 3.47 13.28
C ASN A 353 0.57 3.34 12.26
N TYR A 354 0.69 3.99 11.10
CA TYR A 354 -0.39 4.13 10.12
C TYR A 354 0.10 3.72 8.73
N TYR A 355 0.45 2.44 8.61
CA TYR A 355 0.95 1.88 7.37
C TYR A 355 0.32 0.54 7.08
N ASP A 356 -0.35 0.44 5.93
CA ASP A 356 -0.84 -0.84 5.43
C ASP A 356 0.29 -1.55 4.66
N LEU A 357 0.57 -2.79 5.04
CA LEU A 357 1.69 -3.53 4.48
C LEU A 357 1.27 -4.22 3.18
N PRO A 358 2.14 -4.33 2.17
CA PRO A 358 1.82 -5.11 0.98
C PRO A 358 1.42 -6.54 1.35
N PHE A 359 0.29 -6.99 0.80
CA PHE A 359 -0.26 -8.34 1.00
C PHE A 359 -0.64 -8.65 2.45
N ASN A 360 -0.94 -7.63 3.27
CA ASN A 360 -1.24 -7.81 4.69
C ASN A 360 -2.46 -8.71 4.95
N ASP A 361 -3.43 -8.76 4.04
CA ASP A 361 -4.60 -9.65 4.17
C ASP A 361 -4.29 -11.11 3.75
N ILE A 362 -3.11 -11.35 3.17
CA ILE A 362 -2.72 -12.65 2.60
C ILE A 362 -1.60 -13.29 3.43
N LEU A 363 -0.55 -12.53 3.73
CA LEU A 363 0.65 -12.96 4.42
C LEU A 363 0.66 -12.49 5.87
N ASP A 364 0.96 -13.39 6.80
CA ASP A 364 1.12 -13.05 8.20
C ASP A 364 2.50 -12.43 8.46
N TRP A 365 2.56 -11.10 8.41
CA TRP A 365 3.79 -10.33 8.62
C TRP A 365 4.50 -10.65 9.95
N ARG A 366 3.78 -11.12 10.98
CA ARG A 366 4.41 -11.48 12.27
C ARG A 366 5.30 -12.71 12.16
N LYS A 367 5.16 -13.51 11.10
CA LYS A 367 5.95 -14.72 10.88
C LYS A 367 7.29 -14.46 10.19
N PHE A 368 7.52 -13.27 9.65
CA PHE A 368 8.75 -12.93 8.93
C PHE A 368 9.24 -11.48 9.16
N ALA A 369 8.58 -10.71 10.03
CA ALA A 369 8.91 -9.33 10.34
C ALA A 369 8.66 -9.01 11.82
N VAL A 370 9.30 -7.95 12.30
CA VAL A 370 9.05 -7.38 13.63
C VAL A 370 8.23 -6.10 13.45
N VAL A 371 6.99 -6.07 13.93
CA VAL A 371 6.09 -4.91 13.77
C VAL A 371 6.01 -4.13 15.07
N LEU A 372 6.50 -2.90 15.07
CA LEU A 372 6.64 -2.03 16.24
C LEU A 372 5.88 -0.71 16.06
N ARG A 373 5.47 -0.11 17.19
CA ARG A 373 4.93 1.25 17.23
C ARG A 373 6.08 2.25 17.13
N GLU A 374 5.80 3.44 16.61
CA GLU A 374 6.85 4.48 16.50
C GLU A 374 7.49 4.85 17.84
N ASN A 375 6.75 4.75 18.95
CA ASN A 375 7.28 5.02 20.29
C ASN A 375 8.28 3.95 20.79
N ASP A 376 8.24 2.74 20.22
CA ASP A 376 9.15 1.65 20.59
C ASP A 376 10.59 1.94 20.11
N VAL A 377 10.80 3.02 19.35
CA VAL A 377 12.12 3.50 18.93
C VAL A 377 13.07 3.71 20.11
N TYR A 378 12.58 4.09 21.29
CA TYR A 378 13.42 4.31 22.48
C TYR A 378 13.91 3.01 23.11
N ASP A 379 13.16 1.91 22.94
CA ASP A 379 13.49 0.58 23.44
C ASP A 379 13.99 -0.36 22.31
N LEU A 380 14.23 0.18 21.10
CA LEU A 380 14.49 -0.60 19.89
C LEU A 380 15.57 -1.66 20.08
N LYS A 381 16.75 -1.28 20.57
CA LYS A 381 17.85 -2.24 20.80
C LYS A 381 17.47 -3.34 21.79
N LYS A 382 16.78 -2.98 22.87
CA LYS A 382 16.33 -3.91 23.90
C LYS A 382 15.34 -4.92 23.32
N ILE A 383 14.36 -4.44 22.55
CA ILE A 383 13.38 -5.30 21.86
C ILE A 383 14.09 -6.28 20.93
N LEU A 384 14.99 -5.81 20.06
CA LEU A 384 15.69 -6.66 19.11
C LEU A 384 16.62 -7.67 19.78
N LYS A 385 17.25 -7.33 20.92
CA LYS A 385 18.08 -8.25 21.70
C LYS A 385 17.29 -9.30 22.47
N ASN A 386 16.02 -9.02 22.78
CA ASN A 386 15.14 -9.96 23.48
C ASN A 386 14.58 -11.04 22.54
N ILE A 387 14.66 -10.85 21.22
CA ILE A 387 14.32 -11.88 20.23
C ILE A 387 15.38 -12.97 20.33
N SER A 388 14.95 -14.19 20.65
CA SER A 388 15.84 -15.33 20.78
C SER A 388 16.47 -15.70 19.43
N HIS A 389 17.58 -16.44 19.46
CA HIS A 389 18.20 -16.91 18.22
C HIS A 389 17.23 -17.78 17.41
N ASP A 390 16.50 -18.69 18.05
CA ASP A 390 15.54 -19.58 17.39
C ASP A 390 14.37 -18.81 16.75
N GLU A 391 13.88 -17.77 17.44
CA GLU A 391 12.86 -16.87 16.90
C GLU A 391 13.39 -16.11 15.68
N PHE A 392 14.62 -15.58 15.74
CA PHE A 392 15.26 -14.95 14.59
C PHE A 392 15.41 -15.92 13.40
N VAL A 393 15.85 -17.15 13.65
CA VAL A 393 15.98 -18.20 12.63
C VAL A 393 14.62 -18.50 12.00
N SER A 394 13.55 -18.57 12.79
CA SER A 394 12.18 -18.77 12.29
C SER A 394 11.72 -17.61 11.40
N LEU A 395 11.89 -16.36 11.86
CA LEU A 395 11.57 -15.15 11.09
C LEU A 395 12.33 -15.12 9.77
N HIS A 396 13.63 -15.40 9.79
CA HIS A 396 14.49 -15.38 8.60
C HIS A 396 14.13 -16.50 7.61
N LYS A 397 13.91 -17.74 8.06
CA LYS A 397 13.47 -18.84 7.17
C LYS A 397 12.15 -18.49 6.46
N ASN A 398 11.20 -17.92 7.19
CA ASN A 398 9.92 -17.50 6.62
C ASN A 398 10.07 -16.30 5.68
N LEU A 399 10.97 -15.37 5.99
CA LEU A 399 11.32 -14.26 5.09
C LEU A 399 11.84 -14.78 3.74
N VAL A 400 12.74 -15.77 3.75
CA VAL A 400 13.28 -16.39 2.52
C VAL A 400 12.15 -17.03 1.70
N LYS A 401 11.20 -17.73 2.33
CA LYS A 401 10.03 -18.30 1.62
C LYS A 401 9.20 -17.24 0.89
N ILE A 402 9.01 -16.07 1.50
CA ILE A 402 8.13 -15.02 0.94
C ILE A 402 8.81 -14.09 -0.08
N GLN A 403 10.13 -14.19 -0.28
CA GLN A 403 10.89 -13.33 -1.21
C GLN A 403 10.26 -13.28 -2.61
N LYS A 404 9.81 -14.42 -3.13
CA LYS A 404 9.16 -14.54 -4.43
C LYS A 404 7.97 -13.59 -4.59
N HIS A 405 7.18 -13.38 -3.53
CA HIS A 405 6.00 -12.52 -3.55
C HIS A 405 6.34 -11.02 -3.68
N PHE A 406 7.58 -10.63 -3.42
CA PHE A 406 8.05 -9.25 -3.51
C PHE A 406 8.97 -9.01 -4.73
N GLN A 407 9.14 -10.02 -5.59
CA GLN A 407 9.91 -9.91 -6.83
C GLN A 407 8.96 -9.69 -8.01
N TRP A 408 9.24 -8.70 -8.86
CA TRP A 408 8.56 -8.57 -10.16
C TRP A 408 9.36 -9.30 -11.23
N ASN A 409 8.67 -10.10 -12.04
CA ASN A 409 9.21 -10.77 -13.21
C ASN A 409 8.47 -10.31 -14.47
N SER A 410 9.13 -10.39 -15.62
CA SER A 410 8.53 -10.13 -16.93
C SER A 410 9.11 -11.14 -17.92
N PRO A 411 8.33 -12.13 -18.39
CA PRO A 411 6.91 -12.37 -18.07
C PRO A 411 6.68 -12.71 -16.59
N PRO A 412 5.47 -12.45 -16.04
CA PRO A 412 5.16 -12.75 -14.65
C PRO A 412 5.12 -14.26 -14.39
N ILE A 413 5.59 -14.68 -13.22
CA ILE A 413 5.61 -16.09 -12.78
C ILE A 413 4.65 -16.29 -11.62
N LYS A 414 4.07 -17.50 -11.49
CA LYS A 414 3.07 -17.80 -10.46
C LYS A 414 3.59 -17.41 -9.07
N PHE A 415 2.73 -16.76 -8.29
CA PHE A 415 3.01 -16.22 -6.96
C PHE A 415 4.02 -15.07 -6.86
N ASP A 416 4.49 -14.50 -7.97
CA ASP A 416 5.30 -13.29 -7.93
C ASP A 416 4.51 -12.04 -7.52
N ALA A 417 5.19 -10.90 -7.42
CA ALA A 417 4.54 -9.64 -7.03
C ALA A 417 3.38 -9.24 -7.95
N PHE A 418 3.43 -9.57 -9.24
CA PHE A 418 2.31 -9.30 -10.15
C PHE A 418 1.11 -10.18 -9.81
N TYR A 419 1.31 -11.50 -9.70
CA TYR A 419 0.22 -12.42 -9.37
C TYR A 419 -0.40 -12.13 -8.00
N MET A 420 0.42 -11.77 -7.00
CA MET A 420 -0.08 -11.41 -5.67
C MET A 420 -0.94 -10.14 -5.71
N VAL A 421 -0.60 -9.15 -6.53
CA VAL A 421 -1.42 -7.94 -6.74
C VAL A 421 -2.70 -8.25 -7.51
N ILE A 422 -2.64 -9.13 -8.51
CA ILE A 422 -3.84 -9.60 -9.22
C ILE A 422 -4.77 -10.35 -8.26
N TYR A 423 -4.20 -11.11 -7.31
CA TYR A 423 -4.97 -11.79 -6.28
C TYR A 423 -5.63 -10.80 -5.29
N GLU A 424 -4.93 -9.75 -4.85
CA GLU A 424 -5.57 -8.66 -4.08
C GLU A 424 -6.75 -8.03 -4.83
N LEU A 425 -6.58 -7.74 -6.13
CA LEU A 425 -7.67 -7.23 -6.98
C LEU A 425 -8.83 -8.22 -7.08
N TRP A 426 -8.53 -9.51 -7.19
CA TRP A 426 -9.53 -10.58 -7.12
C TRP A 426 -10.21 -10.65 -5.75
N LEU A 427 -9.58 -10.29 -4.64
CA LEU A 427 -10.31 -10.20 -3.38
C LEU A 427 -11.27 -9.00 -3.37
N ARG A 428 -10.95 -7.90 -4.07
CA ARG A 428 -11.77 -6.67 -4.03
C ARG A 428 -12.92 -6.62 -5.03
N HIS A 429 -12.91 -7.46 -6.07
CA HIS A 429 -13.96 -7.44 -7.09
C HIS A 429 -15.37 -7.80 -6.58
N HIS A 430 -15.49 -8.35 -5.37
CA HIS A 430 -16.77 -8.64 -4.71
C HIS A 430 -17.17 -7.63 -3.64
N VAL A 431 -16.24 -6.81 -3.16
CA VAL A 431 -16.40 -6.01 -1.94
C VAL A 431 -17.12 -4.69 -2.21
N ILE A 432 -17.10 -4.20 -3.45
CA ILE A 432 -17.66 -2.89 -3.81
C ILE A 432 -18.90 -3.09 -4.69
N LYS A 433 -20.07 -3.25 -4.04
CA LYS A 433 -21.38 -3.23 -4.69
C LYS A 433 -22.20 -2.13 -4.02
N TYR A 434 -22.55 -1.09 -4.77
CA TYR A 434 -23.51 -0.07 -4.35
C TYR A 434 -24.93 -0.50 -4.69
#